data_AF-A0A6H2A2V6-F1
#
_entry.id   AF-A0A6H2A2V6-F1
#
_cell.length_a   1.000
_cell.length_b   1.000
_cell.length_c   1.000
_cell.angle_alpha   90.00
_cell.angle_beta   90.00
_cell.angle_gamma   90.00
#
_symmetry.space_group_name_H-M   'P 1'
#
loop_
_entity.id
_entity.type
_entity.pdbx_description
1 polymer ?
#
loop_
_entity_poly.entity_id
_entity_poly.type
_entity_poly.pdbx_seq_one_letter_code
_entity_poly.pdbx_strand_id
1 'polypeptide(L)'
;MSYCRWSSDNWKCDLYCYESSEGYVTHVAARKRVGEIPEVPNILTTPSDAWIKAYKEHMDAVEKAELVPIGLSEDGKTFNDPDLESFLETVKLLKNLGYHVPDYVIEEIHEEIAAEGGGDARD
;
A
#
# COMPACT_ATOMS: atom_id res chain seq x y z
N MET A 1 -8.26 -6.95 -7.62
CA MET A 1 -7.81 -6.91 -6.20
C MET A 1 -7.16 -5.55 -5.88
N SER A 2 -6.96 -5.15 -4.61
CA SER A 2 -6.03 -4.07 -4.24
C SER A 2 -5.03 -4.59 -3.22
N TYR A 3 -3.74 -4.43 -3.51
CA TYR A 3 -2.64 -4.94 -2.69
C TYR A 3 -2.27 -3.96 -1.57
N CYS A 4 -2.20 -2.66 -1.91
CA CYS A 4 -2.02 -1.61 -0.91
C CYS A 4 -2.60 -0.30 -1.40
N ARG A 5 -2.76 0.66 -0.49
CA ARG A 5 -3.23 2.02 -0.72
C ARG A 5 -2.36 2.97 0.08
N TRP A 6 -2.42 4.28 -0.18
CA TRP A 6 -1.66 5.26 0.61
C TRP A 6 -1.97 5.25 2.11
N SER A 7 -3.13 4.72 2.52
CA SER A 7 -3.48 4.56 3.93
C SER A 7 -3.00 3.23 4.55
N SER A 8 -2.43 2.32 3.75
CA SER A 8 -1.82 1.08 4.24
C SER A 8 -0.64 1.38 5.17
N ASP A 9 -0.37 0.45 6.09
CA ASP A 9 0.65 0.60 7.15
C ASP A 9 0.55 1.95 7.87
N ASN A 10 -0.66 2.26 8.34
CA ASN A 10 -0.96 3.46 9.11
C ASN A 10 -0.55 4.76 8.39
N TRP A 11 -0.95 4.89 7.12
CA TRP A 11 -0.66 6.04 6.24
C TRP A 11 0.81 6.28 5.90
N LYS A 12 1.66 5.26 6.07
CA LYS A 12 3.08 5.33 5.69
C LYS A 12 3.33 4.88 4.26
N CYS A 13 2.40 4.15 3.63
CA CYS A 13 2.56 3.63 2.28
C CYS A 13 2.61 4.75 1.24
N ASP A 14 3.67 4.77 0.45
CA ASP A 14 3.87 5.73 -0.65
C ASP A 14 3.23 5.23 -1.96
N LEU A 15 2.72 3.99 -1.99
CA LEU A 15 2.10 3.37 -3.16
C LEU A 15 0.59 3.16 -3.01
N TYR A 16 -0.11 3.19 -4.13
CA TYR A 16 -1.46 2.64 -4.27
C TYR A 16 -1.46 1.67 -5.45
N CYS A 17 -1.54 0.37 -5.13
CA CYS A 17 -1.47 -0.71 -6.09
C CYS A 17 -2.78 -1.51 -6.15
N TYR A 18 -3.26 -1.75 -7.37
CA TYR A 18 -4.44 -2.56 -7.59
C TYR A 18 -4.43 -3.19 -8.98
N GLU A 19 -5.17 -4.29 -9.11
CA GLU A 19 -5.44 -4.94 -10.39
C GLU A 19 -6.66 -4.26 -11.05
N SER A 20 -6.53 -4.04 -12.36
CA SER A 20 -7.52 -3.46 -13.25
C SER A 20 -7.85 -4.43 -14.39
N SER A 21 -8.79 -4.06 -15.27
CA SER A 21 -9.10 -4.87 -16.46
C SER A 21 -7.96 -4.95 -17.49
N GLU A 22 -6.93 -4.10 -17.36
CA GLU A 22 -5.82 -3.99 -18.31
C GLU A 22 -4.49 -4.49 -17.72
N GLY A 23 -4.52 -5.15 -16.55
CA GLY A 23 -3.34 -5.55 -15.78
C GLY A 23 -3.27 -4.81 -14.45
N TYR A 24 -2.07 -4.56 -13.96
CA TYR A 24 -1.80 -4.01 -12.62
C TYR A 24 -1.40 -2.54 -12.70
N VAL A 25 -1.96 -1.72 -11.81
CA VAL A 25 -1.72 -0.28 -11.76
C VAL A 25 -1.02 0.06 -10.44
N THR A 26 0.10 0.79 -10.54
CA THR A 26 0.81 1.36 -9.39
C THR A 26 0.84 2.87 -9.48
N HIS A 27 0.17 3.55 -8.55
CA HIS A 27 0.32 5.00 -8.37
C HIS A 27 1.34 5.30 -7.27
N VAL A 28 2.34 6.11 -7.60
CA VAL A 28 3.33 6.61 -6.64
C VAL A 28 2.84 7.95 -6.07
N ALA A 29 2.79 8.06 -4.75
CA ALA A 29 2.48 9.33 -4.10
C ALA A 29 3.55 10.37 -4.45
N ALA A 30 3.15 11.63 -4.63
CA ALA A 30 4.11 12.73 -4.79
C ALA A 30 4.54 13.32 -3.44
N ARG A 31 3.78 13.03 -2.37
CA ARG A 31 3.94 13.60 -1.04
C ARG A 31 3.60 12.56 0.01
N LYS A 32 4.29 12.61 1.15
CA LYS A 32 4.05 11.75 2.31
C LYS A 32 3.67 12.56 3.54
N ARG A 33 2.94 11.93 4.45
CA ARG A 33 2.65 12.51 5.76
C ARG A 33 3.89 12.42 6.64
N VAL A 34 4.20 13.49 7.37
CA VAL A 34 5.23 13.50 8.41
C VAL A 34 4.58 13.66 9.78
N GLY A 35 5.22 13.05 10.78
CA GLY A 35 4.70 12.94 12.13
C GLY A 35 4.11 11.56 12.45
N GLU A 36 3.75 11.35 13.70
CA GLU A 36 3.16 10.11 14.17
C GLU A 36 1.63 10.19 14.09
N ILE A 37 1.02 9.19 13.45
CA ILE A 37 -0.42 9.00 13.44
C ILE A 37 -0.73 7.89 14.45
N PRO A 38 -1.53 8.14 15.50
CA PRO A 38 -1.83 7.12 16.50
C PRO A 38 -2.62 5.98 15.87
N GLU A 39 -2.28 4.74 16.20
CA GLU A 39 -3.01 3.58 15.68
C GLU A 39 -4.41 3.46 16.29
N VAL A 40 -5.34 2.95 15.51
CA VAL A 40 -6.70 2.65 15.98
C VAL A 40 -6.71 1.21 16.48
N PRO A 41 -7.11 0.95 17.74
CA PRO A 41 -7.14 -0.40 18.28
C PRO A 41 -8.21 -1.26 17.59
N ASN A 42 -8.13 -2.58 17.76
CA ASN A 42 -9.08 -3.49 17.15
C ASN A 42 -10.49 -3.32 17.74
N ILE A 43 -11.47 -3.04 16.87
CA ILE A 43 -12.87 -2.77 17.22
C ILE A 43 -13.56 -3.94 17.93
N LEU A 44 -13.13 -5.18 17.69
CA LEU A 44 -13.69 -6.39 18.31
C LEU A 44 -13.19 -6.61 19.74
N THR A 45 -12.09 -5.96 20.11
CA THR A 45 -11.44 -6.13 21.43
C THR A 45 -11.47 -4.87 22.29
N THR A 46 -12.01 -3.77 21.78
CA THR A 46 -12.02 -2.46 22.45
C THR A 46 -13.46 -2.02 22.70
N PRO A 47 -13.80 -1.50 23.90
CA PRO A 47 -15.10 -0.87 24.13
C PRO A 47 -15.42 0.19 23.07
N SER A 48 -16.66 0.22 22.59
CA SER A 48 -17.06 1.05 21.43
C SER A 48 -16.78 2.54 21.63
N ASP A 49 -16.98 3.07 22.82
CA ASP A 49 -16.72 4.47 23.16
C ASP A 49 -15.22 4.81 23.10
N ALA A 50 -14.37 3.93 23.65
CA ALA A 50 -12.92 4.06 23.57
C ALA A 50 -12.42 3.94 22.13
N TRP A 51 -12.98 3.03 21.34
CA TRP A 51 -12.66 2.90 19.91
C TRP A 51 -13.05 4.14 19.12
N ILE A 52 -14.27 4.67 19.31
CA ILE A 52 -14.73 5.89 18.65
C ILE A 52 -13.82 7.08 18.98
N LYS A 53 -13.38 7.19 20.24
CA LYS A 53 -12.45 8.23 20.66
C LYS A 53 -11.10 8.09 19.93
N ALA A 54 -10.50 6.90 19.96
CA ALA A 54 -9.22 6.64 19.28
C ALA A 54 -9.31 6.88 17.77
N TYR A 55 -10.41 6.46 17.13
CA TYR A 55 -10.65 6.69 15.72
C TYR A 55 -10.74 8.19 15.39
N LYS A 56 -11.42 8.99 16.22
CA LYS A 56 -11.46 10.45 16.05
C LYS A 56 -10.07 11.07 16.16
N GLU A 57 -9.31 10.70 17.18
CA GLU A 57 -7.93 11.20 17.38
C GLU A 57 -7.01 10.82 16.20
N HIS A 58 -7.15 9.59 15.68
CA HIS A 58 -6.45 9.14 14.48
C HIS A 58 -6.81 9.98 13.26
N MET A 59 -8.10 10.15 12.96
CA MET A 59 -8.54 10.91 11.78
C MET A 59 -8.13 12.39 11.87
N ASP A 60 -8.23 12.98 13.06
CA ASP A 60 -7.74 14.34 13.34
C ASP A 60 -6.23 14.45 13.09
N ALA A 61 -5.44 13.45 13.49
CA ALA A 61 -3.99 13.42 13.25
C ALA A 61 -3.67 13.27 11.77
N VAL A 62 -4.39 12.40 11.04
CA VAL A 62 -4.23 12.20 9.59
C VAL A 62 -4.52 13.48 8.81
N GLU A 63 -5.54 14.23 9.22
CA GLU A 63 -5.95 15.50 8.59
C GLU A 63 -4.94 16.63 8.88
N LYS A 64 -4.43 16.70 10.11
CA LYS A 64 -3.48 17.74 10.54
C LYS A 64 -2.02 17.43 10.16
N ALA A 65 -1.73 16.18 9.78
CA ALA A 65 -0.39 15.78 9.40
C ALA A 65 0.11 16.62 8.23
N GLU A 66 1.32 17.17 8.38
CA GLU A 66 1.97 17.88 7.30
C GLU A 66 2.28 16.91 6.15
N LEU A 67 2.01 17.33 4.92
CA LEU A 67 2.42 16.62 3.71
C LEU A 67 3.68 17.28 3.16
N VAL A 68 4.76 16.53 3.01
CA VAL A 68 6.00 17.00 2.38
C VAL A 68 6.26 16.22 1.09
N PRO A 69 6.97 16.78 0.10
CA PRO A 69 7.45 16.00 -1.04
C PRO A 69 8.23 14.77 -0.58
N ILE A 70 8.07 13.63 -1.24
CA ILE A 70 8.88 12.45 -0.94
C ILE A 70 10.33 12.69 -1.38
N GLY A 71 10.49 13.32 -2.55
CA GLY A 71 11.79 13.75 -3.08
C GLY A 71 12.56 12.65 -3.80
N LEU A 72 11.86 11.60 -4.27
CA LEU A 72 12.44 10.50 -5.02
C LEU A 72 12.10 10.61 -6.52
N SER A 73 12.73 9.80 -7.37
CA SER A 73 12.72 10.01 -8.83
C SER A 73 11.39 9.71 -9.52
N GLU A 74 10.50 8.96 -8.87
CA GLU A 74 9.23 8.47 -9.42
C GLU A 74 8.00 9.15 -8.80
N ASP A 75 8.18 10.24 -8.06
CA ASP A 75 7.11 10.94 -7.33
C ASP A 75 5.95 11.31 -8.28
N GLY A 76 4.73 10.90 -7.93
CA GLY A 76 3.53 11.21 -8.69
C GLY A 76 3.36 10.41 -10.00
N LYS A 77 4.27 9.50 -10.33
CA LYS A 77 4.16 8.68 -11.54
C LYS A 77 3.14 7.55 -11.36
N THR A 78 2.72 7.02 -12.51
CA THR A 78 1.85 5.83 -12.59
C THR A 78 2.51 4.81 -13.51
N PHE A 79 2.51 3.55 -13.07
CA PHE A 79 2.97 2.41 -13.84
C PHE A 79 1.77 1.50 -14.15
N ASN A 80 1.78 0.89 -15.33
CA ASN A 80 0.78 -0.07 -15.76
C ASN A 80 1.54 -1.29 -16.27
N ASP A 81 1.35 -2.41 -15.59
CA ASP A 81 2.09 -3.65 -15.79
C ASP A 81 1.11 -4.74 -16.28
N PRO A 82 1.38 -5.43 -17.39
CA PRO A 82 0.41 -6.36 -17.98
C PRO A 82 0.22 -7.67 -17.19
N ASP A 83 1.18 -8.04 -16.34
CA ASP A 83 1.22 -9.31 -15.62
C ASP A 83 1.82 -9.15 -14.21
N LEU A 84 1.70 -10.20 -13.38
CA LEU A 84 2.16 -10.16 -11.99
C LEU A 84 3.68 -10.04 -11.89
N GLU A 85 4.43 -10.64 -12.81
CA GLU A 85 5.89 -10.57 -12.84
C GLU A 85 6.38 -9.15 -13.10
N SER A 86 5.84 -8.46 -14.11
CA SER A 86 6.17 -7.06 -14.38
C SER A 86 5.73 -6.15 -13.23
N PHE A 87 4.56 -6.40 -12.65
CA PHE A 87 4.08 -5.67 -11.46
C PHE A 87 5.02 -5.84 -10.26
N LEU A 88 5.48 -7.07 -9.99
CA LEU A 88 6.44 -7.37 -8.92
C LEU A 88 7.76 -6.60 -9.11
N GLU A 89 8.28 -6.57 -10.34
CA GLU A 89 9.51 -5.83 -10.66
C GLU A 89 9.33 -4.32 -10.46
N THR A 90 8.17 -3.75 -10.82
CA THR A 90 7.83 -2.35 -10.53
C THR A 90 7.80 -2.08 -9.03
N VAL A 91 7.13 -2.90 -8.23
CA VAL A 91 7.04 -2.71 -6.76
C VAL A 91 8.43 -2.82 -6.11
N LYS A 92 9.23 -3.80 -6.53
CA LYS A 92 10.62 -3.96 -6.06
C LYS A 92 11.50 -2.79 -6.43
N LEU A 93 11.40 -2.28 -7.66
CA LEU A 93 12.11 -1.09 -8.11
C LEU A 93 11.80 0.10 -7.19
N LEU A 94 10.52 0.39 -6.96
CA LEU A 94 10.09 1.50 -6.12
C LEU A 94 10.57 1.33 -4.67
N LYS A 95 10.46 0.14 -4.12
CA LYS A 95 10.99 -0.16 -2.77
C LYS A 95 12.50 0.06 -2.70
N ASN A 96 13.26 -0.39 -3.69
CA ASN A 96 14.71 -0.22 -3.76
C ASN A 96 15.13 1.25 -3.94
N LEU A 97 14.29 2.08 -4.57
CA LEU A 97 14.49 3.53 -4.66
C LEU A 97 14.21 4.25 -3.33
N GLY A 98 13.59 3.57 -2.37
CA GLY A 98 13.32 4.10 -1.03
C GLY A 98 11.86 4.49 -0.77
N TYR A 99 10.95 4.18 -1.69
CA TYR A 99 9.51 4.33 -1.42
C TYR A 99 9.07 3.32 -0.36
N HIS A 100 8.24 3.77 0.58
CA HIS A 100 7.69 2.91 1.60
C HIS A 100 6.53 2.09 1.03
N VAL A 101 6.70 0.77 1.01
CA VAL A 101 5.65 -0.19 0.70
C VAL A 101 5.71 -1.33 1.72
N PRO A 102 4.58 -1.73 2.32
CA PRO A 102 4.55 -2.83 3.28
C PRO A 102 5.10 -4.13 2.70
N ASP A 103 5.85 -4.91 3.48
CA ASP A 103 6.44 -6.17 3.03
C ASP A 103 5.39 -7.17 2.52
N TYR A 104 4.23 -7.21 3.17
CA TYR A 104 3.13 -8.11 2.81
C TYR A 104 2.69 -7.95 1.35
N VAL A 105 2.88 -6.77 0.73
CA VAL A 105 2.51 -6.53 -0.67
C VAL A 105 3.34 -7.40 -1.61
N ILE A 106 4.65 -7.50 -1.35
CA ILE A 106 5.55 -8.32 -2.15
C ILE A 106 5.28 -9.81 -1.90
N GLU A 107 4.96 -10.17 -0.66
CA GLU A 107 4.58 -11.53 -0.28
C GLU A 107 3.29 -11.97 -1.01
N GLU A 108 2.25 -11.14 -1.00
CA GLU A 108 0.98 -11.40 -1.69
C GLU A 108 1.17 -11.59 -3.20
N ILE A 109 1.97 -10.75 -3.86
CA ILE A 109 2.28 -10.90 -5.28
C ILE A 109 3.02 -12.24 -5.55
N HIS A 110 3.97 -12.60 -4.69
CA HIS A 110 4.67 -13.88 -4.81
C HIS A 110 3.74 -15.08 -4.64
N GLU A 111 2.80 -15.02 -3.70
CA GLU A 111 1.79 -16.06 -3.49
C GLU A 111 0.88 -16.21 -4.71
N GLU A 112 0.45 -15.12 -5.32
CA GLU A 112 -0.38 -15.15 -6.54
C GLU A 112 0.37 -15.73 -7.75
N ILE A 113 1.63 -15.33 -7.99
CA ILE A 113 2.47 -15.93 -9.05
C ILE A 113 2.60 -17.44 -8.84
N ALA A 114 2.81 -17.90 -7.61
CA ALA A 114 2.91 -19.32 -7.31
C ALA A 114 1.58 -20.07 -7.53
N ALA A 115 0.44 -19.41 -7.25
CA ALA A 115 -0.89 -19.98 -7.47
C ALA A 115 -1.21 -20.11 -8.97
N GLU A 116 -0.85 -19.11 -9.79
CA GLU A 116 -1.05 -19.15 -11.25
C GLU A 116 -0.14 -20.19 -11.93
N GLY A 117 1.13 -20.27 -11.53
CA GLY A 117 2.08 -21.25 -12.05
C GLY A 117 1.79 -22.71 -11.64
N GLY A 118 0.99 -22.92 -10.59
CA GLY A 118 0.60 -24.26 -10.10
C GLY A 118 -0.67 -24.84 -10.73
N GLY A 119 -1.35 -24.07 -11.59
CA GLY A 119 -2.66 -24.44 -12.17
C GLY A 119 -2.63 -25.37 -13.38
N ASP A 120 -1.48 -25.55 -14.03
CA ASP A 120 -1.37 -26.22 -15.34
C ASP A 120 -0.93 -27.70 -15.28
N ALA A 121 -1.00 -28.32 -14.09
CA ALA A 121 -0.73 -29.75 -13.89
C ALA A 121 -2.03 -30.54 -13.66
N ARG A 122 -2.90 -30.62 -14.69
CA ARG A 122 -3.97 -31.61 -14.76
C ARG A 122 -4.07 -32.15 -16.19
N ASP A 123 -3.45 -33.32 -16.37
CA ASP A 123 -3.61 -34.23 -17.52
C ASP A 123 -5.08 -34.60 -17.79
#